data_AF-A0A6G2BGN0-F1
#
_entry.id   AF-A0A6G2BGN0-F1
#
_cell.length_a   1.000
_cell.length_b   1.000
_cell.length_c   1.000
_cell.angle_alpha   90.00
_cell.angle_beta   90.00
_cell.angle_gamma   90.00
#
_symmetry.space_group_name_H-M   'P 1'
#
loop_
_entity.id
_entity.type
_entity.pdbx_description
1 polymer ?
#
loop_
_entity_poly.entity_id
_entity_poly.type
_entity_poly.pdbx_seq_one_letter_code
_entity_poly.pdbx_strand_id
1 'polypeptide(L)'
;MPHPADRYYAPNLTPDEVRAQLRRDHLLLRACQASLGLVGRDVLGLAVEPRPGEVVLHAAVVRETPDAVRDLHDIASELKLLLVGGPDDRSDITTQVHVGLPCPASWPGHDHALVYLAKWDEATAAEEERETMAEA
;
A
#
# COMPACT_ATOMS: atom_id res chain seq x y z
N MET A 1 17.52 27.66 -11.56
CA MET A 1 18.30 26.44 -11.25
C MET A 1 17.40 25.23 -11.53
N PRO A 2 17.91 24.15 -12.14
CA PRO A 2 17.15 22.90 -12.26
C PRO A 2 16.87 22.32 -10.86
N HIS A 3 15.73 21.64 -10.70
CA HIS A 3 15.36 21.06 -9.42
C HIS A 3 16.32 19.89 -9.10
N PRO A 4 16.80 19.72 -7.85
CA PRO A 4 17.76 18.66 -7.53
C PRO A 4 17.28 17.25 -7.91
N ALA A 5 15.96 17.00 -7.87
CA ALA A 5 15.40 15.71 -8.28
C ALA A 5 15.65 15.38 -9.75
N ASP A 6 15.64 16.39 -10.63
CA ASP A 6 15.92 16.24 -12.06
C ASP A 6 17.37 15.82 -12.30
N ARG A 7 18.28 16.10 -11.36
CA ARG A 7 19.70 15.75 -11.49
C ARG A 7 20.05 14.39 -10.87
N TYR A 8 19.46 14.08 -9.72
CA TYR A 8 19.90 12.96 -8.89
C TYR A 8 18.94 11.77 -8.86
N TYR A 9 17.65 11.99 -9.09
CA TYR A 9 16.62 10.96 -8.87
C TYR A 9 15.84 10.58 -10.13
N ALA A 10 15.69 11.50 -11.09
CA ALA A 10 14.94 11.28 -12.33
C ALA A 10 15.62 11.87 -13.59
N PRO A 11 16.92 11.66 -13.82
CA PRO A 11 17.66 12.41 -14.86
C PRO A 11 17.22 12.13 -16.31
N ASN A 12 16.53 11.02 -16.57
CA ASN A 12 16.20 10.57 -17.91
C ASN A 12 14.71 10.23 -18.10
N LEU A 13 13.83 10.68 -17.21
CA LEU A 13 12.40 10.43 -17.36
C LEU A 13 11.80 11.30 -18.46
N THR A 14 10.94 10.70 -19.27
CA THR A 14 10.04 11.43 -20.16
C THR A 14 9.04 12.27 -19.35
N PRO A 15 8.43 13.32 -19.93
CA PRO A 15 7.42 14.11 -19.23
C PRO A 15 6.25 13.28 -18.67
N ASP A 16 5.91 12.17 -19.32
CA ASP A 16 4.80 11.31 -18.92
C ASP A 16 5.18 10.45 -17.72
N GLU A 17 6.41 9.92 -17.71
CA GLU A 17 6.97 9.19 -16.55
C GLU A 17 7.14 10.11 -15.35
N VAL A 18 7.55 11.37 -15.55
CA VAL A 18 7.59 12.37 -14.46
C VAL A 18 6.21 12.58 -13.86
N ARG A 19 5.16 12.72 -14.68
CA ARG A 19 3.79 12.89 -14.17
C ARG A 19 3.30 11.63 -13.43
N ALA A 20 3.62 10.44 -13.95
CA ALA A 20 3.29 9.18 -13.30
C ALA A 20 3.99 9.04 -11.94
N GLN A 21 5.28 9.40 -11.86
CA GLN A 21 6.03 9.40 -10.61
C GLN A 21 5.45 10.40 -9.60
N LEU A 22 5.21 11.66 -10.01
CA LEU A 22 4.62 12.67 -9.13
C LEU A 22 3.25 12.24 -8.59
N ARG A 23 2.43 11.60 -9.42
CA ARG A 23 1.15 11.04 -8.99
C ARG A 23 1.35 9.91 -7.97
N ARG A 24 2.27 8.97 -8.24
CA ARG A 24 2.61 7.88 -7.30
C ARG A 24 3.08 8.44 -5.96
N ASP A 25 3.98 9.40 -5.96
CA ASP A 25 4.54 10.00 -4.74
C ASP A 25 3.47 10.77 -3.96
N HIS A 26 2.60 11.52 -4.66
CA HIS A 26 1.46 12.19 -4.05
C HIS A 26 0.54 11.19 -3.34
N LEU A 27 0.11 10.14 -4.05
CA LEU A 27 -0.79 9.13 -3.51
C LEU A 27 -0.16 8.35 -2.36
N LEU A 28 1.13 8.03 -2.44
CA LEU A 28 1.87 7.41 -1.35
C LEU A 28 1.82 8.29 -0.09
N LEU A 29 2.15 9.58 -0.21
CA LEU A 29 2.13 10.49 0.94
C LEU A 29 0.74 10.63 1.55
N ARG A 30 -0.31 10.71 0.71
CA ARG A 30 -1.70 10.76 1.20
C ARG A 30 -2.14 9.46 1.84
N ALA A 31 -1.78 8.31 1.27
CA ALA A 31 -2.07 7.00 1.85
C ALA A 31 -1.35 6.81 3.19
N CYS A 32 -0.09 7.24 3.30
CA CYS A 32 0.63 7.28 4.58
C CYS A 32 -0.14 8.13 5.61
N GLN A 33 -0.56 9.34 5.24
CA GLN A 33 -1.34 10.21 6.13
C GLN A 33 -2.67 9.59 6.55
N ALA A 34 -3.42 9.01 5.61
CA ALA A 34 -4.67 8.31 5.87
C ALA A 34 -4.48 7.11 6.81
N SER A 35 -3.35 6.42 6.72
CA SER A 35 -3.08 5.23 7.55
C SER A 35 -2.68 5.54 9.00
N LEU A 36 -2.35 6.79 9.33
CA LEU A 36 -1.82 7.14 10.65
C LEU A 36 -2.82 6.84 11.77
N GLY A 37 -2.46 5.90 12.65
CA GLY A 37 -3.29 5.49 13.78
C GLY A 37 -4.44 4.56 13.42
N LEU A 38 -4.61 4.21 12.14
CA LEU A 38 -5.65 3.31 11.64
C LEU A 38 -5.13 1.94 11.22
N VAL A 39 -3.81 1.75 11.12
CA VAL A 39 -3.23 0.42 10.90
C VAL A 39 -3.39 -0.43 12.17
N GLY A 40 -4.40 -1.29 12.19
CA GLY A 40 -4.62 -2.23 13.28
C GLY A 40 -3.70 -3.44 13.24
N ARG A 41 -3.79 -4.26 14.29
CA ARG A 41 -2.88 -5.41 14.53
C ARG A 41 -2.93 -6.50 13.47
N ASP A 42 -4.06 -6.63 12.77
CA ASP A 42 -4.28 -7.70 11.81
C ASP A 42 -3.73 -7.31 10.42
N VAL A 43 -3.31 -6.05 10.22
CA VAL A 43 -2.71 -5.55 8.97
C VAL A 43 -1.20 -5.77 8.99
N LEU A 44 -0.71 -6.54 8.03
CA LEU A 44 0.71 -6.88 7.86
C LEU A 44 1.41 -6.03 6.81
N GLY A 45 0.67 -5.51 5.85
CA GLY A 45 1.21 -4.70 4.78
C GLY A 45 0.16 -3.82 4.14
N LEU A 46 0.58 -2.62 3.73
CA LEU A 46 -0.22 -1.72 2.91
C LEU A 46 0.64 -1.19 1.77
N ALA A 47 0.08 -1.20 0.56
CA ALA A 47 0.67 -0.57 -0.60
C ALA A 47 -0.39 0.18 -1.39
N VAL A 48 0.03 1.19 -2.15
CA VAL A 48 -0.85 1.97 -3.02
C VAL A 48 -0.44 1.82 -4.47
N GLU A 49 -1.42 1.48 -5.31
CA GLU A 49 -1.30 1.38 -6.75
C GLU A 49 -2.16 2.47 -7.42
N PRO A 50 -1.54 3.42 -8.13
CA PRO A 50 -2.27 4.34 -8.98
C PRO A 50 -2.75 3.64 -10.25
N ARG A 51 -4.06 3.62 -10.49
CA ARG A 51 -4.67 3.17 -11.76
C ARG A 51 -5.37 4.33 -12.47
N PRO A 52 -5.70 4.22 -13.77
CA PRO A 52 -6.51 5.25 -14.44
C PRO A 52 -7.90 5.36 -13.80
N GLY A 53 -8.20 6.50 -13.16
CA GLY A 53 -9.50 6.74 -12.51
C GLY A 53 -9.73 6.00 -11.19
N GLU A 54 -8.73 5.27 -10.70
CA GLU A 54 -8.82 4.43 -9.51
C GLU A 54 -7.50 4.51 -8.72
N VAL A 55 -7.60 4.39 -7.40
CA VAL A 55 -6.47 4.15 -6.50
C VAL A 55 -6.77 2.86 -5.73
N VAL A 56 -5.88 1.88 -5.86
CA VAL A 56 -6.05 0.59 -5.17
C VAL A 56 -5.16 0.57 -3.94
N LEU A 57 -5.79 0.32 -2.79
CA LEU A 57 -5.13 -0.02 -1.55
C LEU A 57 -4.97 -1.53 -1.48
N HIS A 58 -3.75 -2.00 -1.66
CA HIS A 58 -3.40 -3.40 -1.43
C HIS A 58 -3.14 -3.58 0.06
N ALA A 59 -3.82 -4.55 0.67
CA ALA A 59 -3.66 -4.89 2.07
C ALA A 59 -3.28 -6.35 2.20
N ALA A 60 -2.17 -6.63 2.89
CA ALA A 60 -1.89 -7.96 3.42
C ALA A 60 -2.38 -7.99 4.88
N VAL A 61 -3.15 -9.01 5.23
CA VAL A 61 -3.70 -9.19 6.58
C VAL A 61 -3.43 -10.61 7.07
N VAL A 62 -3.27 -10.77 8.40
CA VAL A 62 -3.12 -12.10 9.02
C VAL A 62 -4.35 -12.96 8.72
N ARG A 63 -5.53 -12.35 8.84
CA ARG A 63 -6.85 -12.97 8.64
C ARG A 63 -7.88 -11.89 8.36
N GLU A 64 -8.93 -12.25 7.64
CA GLU A 64 -10.04 -11.33 7.36
C GLU A 64 -10.98 -11.26 8.57
N THR A 65 -10.80 -10.24 9.41
CA THR A 65 -11.64 -9.96 10.57
C THR A 65 -12.52 -8.73 10.34
N PRO A 66 -13.65 -8.59 11.04
CA PRO A 66 -14.45 -7.36 10.99
C PRO A 66 -13.66 -6.10 11.38
N ASP A 67 -12.64 -6.24 12.23
CA ASP A 67 -11.76 -5.14 12.63
C ASP A 67 -10.82 -4.78 11.48
N ALA A 68 -10.16 -5.76 10.84
CA ALA A 68 -9.31 -5.51 9.67
C ALA A 68 -10.10 -4.87 8.51
N VAL A 69 -11.33 -5.32 8.25
CA VAL A 69 -12.21 -4.73 7.23
C VAL A 69 -12.54 -3.28 7.58
N ARG A 70 -12.81 -2.99 8.85
CA ARG A 70 -13.10 -1.63 9.32
C ARG A 70 -11.89 -0.71 9.20
N ASP A 71 -10.72 -1.16 9.67
CA ASP A 71 -9.47 -0.41 9.57
C ASP A 71 -9.20 -0.02 8.10
N LEU A 72 -9.34 -0.96 7.17
CA LEU A 72 -9.15 -0.70 5.74
C LEU A 72 -10.21 0.24 5.15
N HIS A 73 -11.46 0.13 5.60
CA HIS A 73 -12.53 1.03 5.20
C HIS A 73 -12.30 2.47 5.70
N ASP A 74 -11.86 2.61 6.94
CA ASP A 74 -11.55 3.90 7.56
C ASP A 74 -10.35 4.54 6.84
N ILE A 75 -9.28 3.79 6.56
CA ILE A 75 -8.14 4.26 5.76
C ILE A 75 -8.56 4.71 4.35
N ALA A 76 -9.39 3.93 3.66
CA ALA A 76 -9.87 4.28 2.33
C ALA A 76 -10.73 5.56 2.35
N SER A 77 -11.56 5.72 3.37
CA SER A 77 -12.42 6.89 3.57
C SER A 77 -11.59 8.15 3.87
N GLU A 78 -10.60 8.05 4.76
CA GLU A 78 -9.67 9.15 5.05
C GLU A 78 -8.84 9.53 3.82
N LEU A 79 -8.37 8.55 3.05
CA LEU A 79 -7.68 8.82 1.79
C LEU A 79 -8.58 9.59 0.83
N LYS A 80 -9.85 9.18 0.68
CA LYS A 80 -10.80 9.89 -0.19
C LYS A 80 -10.97 11.35 0.23
N LEU A 81 -11.08 11.63 1.53
CA LEU A 81 -11.17 12.99 2.06
C LEU A 81 -9.89 13.81 1.77
N LEU A 82 -8.71 13.22 1.94
CA LEU A 82 -7.43 13.88 1.68
C LEU A 82 -7.18 14.22 0.20
N LEU A 83 -7.89 13.55 -0.72
CA LEU A 83 -7.80 13.78 -2.17
C LEU A 83 -8.80 14.83 -2.69
N VAL A 84 -9.75 15.27 -1.87
CA VAL A 84 -10.76 16.26 -2.27
C VAL A 84 -10.10 17.56 -2.75
N GLY A 85 -10.54 18.05 -3.91
CA GLY A 85 -9.98 19.25 -4.56
C GLY A 85 -8.60 19.04 -5.19
N GLY A 86 -8.06 17.82 -5.14
CA GLY A 86 -6.80 17.43 -5.76
C GLY A 86 -6.95 16.78 -7.14
N PRO A 87 -5.84 16.36 -7.77
CA PRO A 87 -5.85 15.72 -9.09
C PRO A 87 -6.58 14.37 -9.11
N ASP A 88 -6.66 13.68 -7.98
CA ASP A 88 -7.30 12.38 -7.80
C ASP A 88 -8.66 12.47 -7.06
N ASP A 89 -9.25 13.67 -6.93
CA ASP A 89 -10.56 13.90 -6.28
C ASP A 89 -11.66 12.98 -6.84
N ARG A 90 -11.63 12.77 -8.16
CA ARG A 90 -12.60 11.94 -8.88
C ARG A 90 -12.21 10.46 -8.97
N SER A 91 -11.08 10.06 -8.41
CA SER A 91 -10.65 8.65 -8.44
C SER A 91 -11.46 7.83 -7.44
N ASP A 92 -11.86 6.63 -7.85
CA ASP A 92 -12.42 5.65 -6.93
C ASP A 92 -11.31 5.07 -6.04
N ILE A 93 -11.63 4.79 -4.78
CA ILE A 93 -10.70 4.13 -3.86
C ILE A 93 -11.22 2.71 -3.63
N THR A 94 -10.44 1.72 -4.04
CA THR A 94 -10.78 0.31 -3.85
C THR A 94 -9.73 -0.36 -2.97
N THR A 95 -10.12 -1.45 -2.32
CA THR A 95 -9.22 -2.22 -1.46
C THR A 95 -9.13 -3.65 -1.98
N GLN A 96 -7.90 -4.16 -2.12
CA GLN A 96 -7.63 -5.56 -2.43
C GLN A 96 -6.97 -6.23 -1.24
N VAL A 97 -7.63 -7.23 -0.68
CA VAL A 97 -7.18 -7.93 0.53
C VAL A 97 -6.50 -9.24 0.14
N HIS A 98 -5.29 -9.42 0.65
CA HIS A 98 -4.52 -10.65 0.63
C HIS A 98 -4.46 -11.19 2.05
N VAL A 99 -4.95 -12.42 2.26
CA VAL A 99 -4.83 -13.11 3.54
C VAL A 99 -3.55 -13.92 3.53
N GLY A 100 -2.66 -13.65 4.48
CA GLY A 100 -1.35 -14.27 4.58
C GLY A 100 -0.22 -13.26 4.60
N LEU A 101 1.01 -13.79 4.60
CA LEU A 101 2.21 -12.98 4.75
C LEU A 101 2.40 -12.02 3.57
N PRO A 102 2.91 -10.80 3.80
CA PRO A 102 3.17 -9.81 2.76
C PRO A 102 4.45 -10.15 1.96
N CYS A 103 4.54 -11.38 1.46
CA CYS A 103 5.73 -11.85 0.76
C CYS A 103 5.73 -11.39 -0.71
N PRO A 104 6.90 -11.03 -1.28
CA PRO A 104 6.99 -10.57 -2.66
C PRO A 104 6.46 -11.58 -3.69
N ALA A 105 6.53 -12.87 -3.38
CA ALA A 105 6.12 -13.94 -4.29
C ALA A 105 4.59 -14.15 -4.34
N SER A 106 3.85 -13.78 -3.29
CA SER A 106 2.41 -14.09 -3.16
C SER A 106 1.52 -12.86 -3.06
N TRP A 107 2.04 -11.72 -2.62
CA TRP A 107 1.25 -10.51 -2.42
C TRP A 107 1.54 -9.46 -3.51
N PRO A 108 0.59 -9.20 -4.44
CA PRO A 108 0.78 -8.23 -5.52
C PRO A 108 1.11 -6.81 -5.06
N GLY A 109 0.67 -6.43 -3.84
CA GLY A 109 0.95 -5.13 -3.26
C GLY A 109 2.44 -4.83 -3.11
N HIS A 110 3.30 -5.85 -3.03
CA HIS A 110 4.73 -5.68 -2.87
C HIS A 110 5.40 -4.95 -4.06
N ASP A 111 4.82 -5.03 -5.26
CA ASP A 111 5.35 -4.38 -6.47
C ASP A 111 4.94 -2.89 -6.58
N HIS A 112 4.11 -2.41 -5.66
CA HIS A 112 3.55 -1.07 -5.66
C HIS A 112 4.18 -0.17 -4.60
N ALA A 113 3.65 1.04 -4.40
CA ALA A 113 4.23 1.97 -3.44
C ALA A 113 3.88 1.56 -2.01
N LEU A 114 4.84 0.94 -1.31
CA LEU A 114 4.68 0.46 0.05
C LEU A 114 4.46 1.61 1.03
N VAL A 115 3.35 1.54 1.78
CA VAL A 115 2.99 2.44 2.87
C VAL A 115 3.46 1.87 4.21
N TYR A 116 3.19 0.58 4.42
CA TYR A 116 3.52 -0.14 5.65
C TYR A 116 3.90 -1.57 5.32
N LEU A 117 4.89 -2.09 6.02
CA LEU A 117 5.25 -3.49 6.01
C LEU A 117 5.69 -3.86 7.43
N ALA A 118 4.93 -4.75 8.08
CA ALA A 118 5.29 -5.27 9.38
C ALA A 118 6.66 -5.94 9.29
N LYS A 119 7.57 -5.61 10.21
CA LYS A 119 8.86 -6.29 10.28
C LYS A 119 8.64 -7.73 10.70
N TRP A 120 9.19 -8.63 9.91
CA TRP A 120 9.21 -10.05 10.14
C TRP A 120 10.36 -10.45 11.09
N ASP A 121 10.16 -11.47 11.93
CA ASP A 121 11.23 -12.16 12.69
C ASP A 121 11.38 -13.60 12.14
N GLU A 122 12.50 -13.92 11.48
CA GLU A 122 12.74 -15.18 10.73
C GLU A 122 12.37 -16.46 11.51
N ALA A 123 12.41 -16.41 12.84
CA ALA A 123 12.03 -17.53 13.70
C ALA A 123 10.55 -17.94 13.57
N THR A 124 9.62 -17.00 13.38
CA THR A 124 8.18 -17.26 13.46
C THR A 124 7.61 -17.95 12.19
N ALA A 125 8.28 -17.81 11.03
CA ALA A 125 7.80 -18.27 9.72
C ALA A 125 8.21 -19.72 9.53
N ALA A 126 9.41 -20.04 10.00
CA ALA A 126 9.90 -21.40 10.07
C ALA A 126 9.09 -22.26 11.05
N GLU A 127 8.43 -21.66 12.05
CA GLU A 127 7.50 -22.35 12.94
C GLU A 127 6.13 -22.56 12.28
N GLU A 128 5.54 -21.52 11.67
CA GLU A 128 4.25 -21.63 10.96
C GLU A 128 4.31 -22.61 9.77
N GLU A 129 5.38 -22.60 8.97
CA GLU A 129 5.57 -23.56 7.87
C GLU A 129 5.73 -25.02 8.36
N ARG A 130 6.36 -25.23 9.53
CA ARG A 130 6.49 -26.57 10.12
C ARG A 130 5.17 -27.08 10.67
N GLU A 131 4.35 -26.20 11.23
CA GLU A 131 3.05 -26.56 11.79
C GLU A 131 2.05 -26.88 10.67
N THR A 132 2.02 -26.10 9.60
CA THR A 132 1.18 -26.41 8.42
C THR A 132 1.60 -27.69 7.69
N MET A 133 2.89 -28.04 7.68
CA MET A 133 3.36 -29.32 7.12
C MET A 133 3.12 -30.53 8.04
N ALA A 134 2.94 -30.33 9.34
CA ALA A 134 2.69 -31.40 10.30
C ALA A 134 1.22 -31.83 10.38
N GLU A 135 0.29 -30.97 9.93
CA GLU A 135 -1.15 -31.22 9.91
C GLU A 135 -1.67 -31.78 8.57
N ALA A 136 -0.80 -31.94 7.56
CA ALA A 136 -1.09 -32.47 6.22
C ALA A 136 -0.66 -33.93 6.04
#